data_AF-A0A059WUG9-F1
#
_entry.id   AF-A0A059WUG9-F1
#
_cell.length_a   1.000
_cell.length_b   1.000
_cell.length_c   1.000
_cell.angle_alpha   90.00
_cell.angle_beta   90.00
_cell.angle_gamma   90.00
#
_symmetry.space_group_name_H-M   'P 1'
#
loop_
_entity.id
_entity.type
_entity.pdbx_description
1 polymer ?
#
loop_
_entity_poly.entity_id
_entity_poly.type
_entity_poly.pdbx_seq_one_letter_code
_entity_poly.pdbx_strand_id
1 'polypeptide(L)'
;RNFLPVSVSTNVMLVMSARAWVNLCQHLLSHSLREANALGEAIRLELELAAPRLLKHAVAKDSMREGLTFEGEEVRALAAQIGELKEAPSNPLLEVFPPSGAGDFSRDLQFHDNRYAWIGAQLRRTAVRFGWGAVGLAEIRDLNRHRTGTKWCPLVPQGFYAALDQCPQNESAAHETLQELELLGRRFSQRALELLRASEDSYVYWLLLGTQLPFEHTTTADKFIYEAELRTGTGAHYRYAEHLREVLALWYEKYPATRGLVLEGSAEPE
;
A
#
# COMPACT_ATOMS: atom_id res chain seq x y z
N ARG A 1 -22.02 -5.99 11.40
CA ARG A 1 -20.57 -5.91 11.72
C ARG A 1 -19.81 -6.49 10.53
N ASN A 2 -19.37 -5.65 9.60
CA ASN A 2 -18.61 -6.08 8.43
C ASN A 2 -17.14 -6.11 8.80
N PHE A 3 -16.66 -7.26 9.28
CA PHE A 3 -15.24 -7.55 9.33
C PHE A 3 -14.81 -7.92 7.91
N LEU A 4 -14.50 -6.91 7.09
CA LEU A 4 -13.85 -7.17 5.80
C LEU A 4 -12.39 -7.50 6.12
N PRO A 5 -11.91 -8.71 5.80
CA PRO A 5 -10.52 -9.06 6.04
C PRO A 5 -9.63 -8.09 5.26
N VAL A 6 -8.62 -7.56 5.95
CA VAL A 6 -7.52 -6.81 5.34
C VAL A 6 -6.95 -7.70 4.23
N SER A 7 -7.17 -7.30 2.99
CA SER A 7 -6.51 -7.81 1.78
C SER A 7 -6.21 -9.31 1.77
N VAL A 8 -7.23 -10.14 1.55
CA VAL A 8 -6.99 -11.26 0.64
C VAL A 8 -6.60 -10.65 -0.71
N SER A 9 -5.59 -11.22 -1.37
CA SER A 9 -5.05 -10.75 -2.66
C SER A 9 -6.05 -10.95 -3.82
N THR A 10 -7.33 -10.61 -3.63
CA THR A 10 -8.47 -10.94 -4.49
C THR A 10 -9.06 -9.72 -5.18
N ASN A 11 -8.35 -8.59 -5.29
CA ASN A 11 -8.72 -7.49 -6.20
C ASN A 11 -8.48 -7.87 -7.68
N VAL A 12 -8.72 -9.11 -8.03
CA VAL A 12 -8.19 -9.80 -9.20
C VAL A 12 -9.36 -10.33 -10.01
N MET A 13 -9.79 -9.51 -10.98
CA MET A 13 -10.08 -10.00 -12.33
C MET A 13 -8.74 -10.15 -13.10
N LEU A 14 -7.72 -10.79 -12.50
CA LEU A 14 -6.57 -11.27 -13.25
C LEU A 14 -6.74 -12.78 -13.37
N VAL A 15 -6.61 -13.27 -14.59
CA VAL A 15 -6.37 -14.68 -14.82
C VAL A 15 -5.00 -14.99 -14.23
N MET A 16 -4.96 -15.37 -12.95
CA MET A 16 -3.75 -15.88 -12.32
C MET A 16 -3.44 -17.23 -12.93
N SER A 17 -2.18 -17.45 -13.32
CA SER A 17 -1.74 -18.77 -13.74
C SER A 17 -1.93 -19.76 -12.59
N ALA A 18 -2.15 -21.04 -12.91
CA ALA A 18 -2.26 -22.09 -11.90
C ALA A 18 -1.03 -22.13 -10.97
N ARG A 19 0.15 -21.72 -11.44
CA ARG A 19 1.36 -21.60 -10.62
C ARG A 19 1.29 -20.44 -9.62
N ALA A 20 0.73 -19.30 -10.01
CA ALA A 20 0.52 -18.19 -9.09
C ALA A 20 -0.46 -18.58 -7.96
N TRP A 21 -1.52 -19.33 -8.29
CA TRP A 21 -2.43 -19.89 -7.30
C TRP A 21 -1.75 -20.87 -6.34
N VAL A 22 -0.91 -21.76 -6.85
CA VAL A 22 -0.11 -22.68 -6.02
C VAL A 22 0.77 -21.91 -5.04
N ASN A 23 1.45 -20.85 -5.49
CA ASN A 23 2.29 -20.03 -4.61
C ASN A 23 1.46 -19.31 -3.53
N LEU A 24 0.27 -18.81 -3.87
CA LEU A 24 -0.66 -18.23 -2.90
C LEU A 24 -1.10 -19.26 -1.85
N CYS A 25 -1.47 -20.48 -2.26
CA CYS A 25 -1.79 -21.56 -1.33
C CYS A 25 -0.61 -21.90 -0.41
N GLN A 26 0.61 -22.01 -0.95
CA GLN A 26 1.81 -22.27 -0.12
C GLN A 26 1.97 -21.19 0.96
N HIS A 27 1.80 -19.92 0.61
CA HIS A 27 1.90 -18.81 1.56
C HIS A 27 0.80 -18.86 2.63
N LEU A 28 -0.46 -19.01 2.20
CA LEU A 28 -1.63 -19.05 3.10
C LEU A 28 -1.59 -20.23 4.08
N LEU A 29 -1.23 -21.43 3.58
CA LEU A 29 -1.14 -22.65 4.39
C LEU A 29 0.11 -22.70 5.28
N SER A 30 1.08 -21.82 5.04
CA SER A 30 2.28 -21.69 5.88
C SER A 30 2.14 -20.60 6.93
N HIS A 31 1.08 -19.79 6.87
CA HIS A 31 0.85 -18.71 7.83
C HIS A 31 0.40 -19.26 9.17
N SER A 32 0.79 -18.59 10.25
CA SER A 32 0.31 -18.81 11.61
C SER A 32 -1.20 -18.55 11.82
N LEU A 33 -1.82 -17.66 11.03
CA LEU A 33 -3.22 -17.29 11.18
C LEU A 33 -4.13 -18.42 10.69
N ARG A 34 -5.08 -18.83 11.54
CA ARG A 34 -6.01 -19.91 11.22
C ARG A 34 -6.90 -19.56 10.03
N GLU A 35 -7.30 -18.29 9.90
CA GLU A 35 -8.13 -17.82 8.79
C GLU A 35 -7.38 -17.87 7.46
N ALA A 36 -6.08 -17.55 7.45
CA ALA A 36 -5.24 -17.68 6.26
C ALA A 36 -5.15 -19.14 5.82
N ASN A 37 -4.93 -20.08 6.76
CA ASN A 37 -4.93 -21.51 6.48
C ASN A 37 -6.27 -21.99 5.92
N ALA A 38 -7.39 -21.59 6.55
CA ALA A 38 -8.72 -21.97 6.10
C ALA A 38 -9.02 -21.49 4.67
N LEU A 39 -8.61 -20.26 4.33
CA LEU A 39 -8.69 -19.75 2.98
C LEU A 39 -7.79 -20.52 2.01
N GLY A 40 -6.57 -20.84 2.41
CA GLY A 40 -5.62 -21.62 1.62
C GLY A 40 -6.20 -22.98 1.22
N GLU A 41 -6.87 -23.67 2.16
CA GLU A 41 -7.56 -24.93 1.89
C GLU A 41 -8.77 -24.74 0.96
N ALA A 42 -9.57 -23.69 1.17
CA ALA A 42 -10.71 -23.40 0.29
C ALA A 42 -10.27 -23.17 -1.16
N ILE A 43 -9.20 -22.37 -1.37
CA ILE A 43 -8.63 -22.16 -2.72
C ILE A 43 -8.07 -23.46 -3.28
N ARG A 44 -7.41 -24.29 -2.44
CA ARG A 44 -6.83 -25.57 -2.86
C ARG A 44 -7.89 -26.54 -3.36
N LEU A 45 -9.07 -26.59 -2.74
CA LEU A 45 -10.21 -27.39 -3.19
C LEU A 45 -10.70 -26.93 -4.57
N GLU A 46 -10.84 -25.61 -4.79
CA GLU A 46 -11.22 -25.08 -6.10
C GLU A 46 -10.16 -25.38 -7.19
N LEU A 47 -8.87 -25.35 -6.83
CA LEU A 47 -7.78 -25.69 -7.75
C LEU A 47 -7.80 -27.16 -8.18
N GLU A 48 -8.41 -28.07 -7.42
CA GLU A 48 -8.55 -29.47 -7.80
C GLU A 48 -9.34 -29.63 -9.09
N LEU A 49 -10.35 -28.78 -9.29
CA LEU A 49 -11.22 -28.81 -10.45
C LEU A 49 -10.49 -28.43 -11.74
N ALA A 50 -9.58 -27.45 -11.66
CA ALA A 50 -8.93 -26.86 -12.83
C ALA A 50 -7.47 -27.33 -13.06
N ALA A 51 -6.73 -27.65 -11.98
CA ALA A 51 -5.30 -27.94 -12.03
C ALA A 51 -4.86 -29.03 -11.03
N PRO A 52 -5.48 -30.23 -11.03
CA PRO A 52 -5.29 -31.26 -9.98
C PRO A 52 -3.84 -31.73 -9.83
N ARG A 53 -3.08 -31.79 -10.93
CA ARG A 53 -1.67 -32.23 -10.93
C ARG A 53 -0.75 -31.29 -10.14
N LEU A 54 -1.17 -30.04 -9.91
CA LEU A 54 -0.39 -29.05 -9.18
C LEU A 54 -0.68 -29.04 -7.68
N LEU A 55 -1.72 -29.72 -7.21
CA LEU A 55 -2.09 -29.74 -5.78
C LEU A 55 -0.98 -30.28 -4.88
N LYS A 56 -0.19 -31.23 -5.38
CA LYS A 56 1.00 -31.74 -4.66
C LYS A 56 2.03 -30.65 -4.32
N HIS A 57 1.94 -29.50 -4.98
CA HIS A 57 2.77 -28.33 -4.71
C HIS A 57 2.02 -27.25 -3.94
N ALA A 58 0.68 -27.27 -3.87
CA ALA A 58 -0.13 -26.28 -3.16
C ALA A 58 -0.29 -26.68 -1.68
N VAL A 59 0.82 -26.86 -0.98
CA VAL A 59 0.87 -27.31 0.42
C VAL A 59 1.72 -26.34 1.25
N ALA A 60 1.56 -26.37 2.57
CA ALA A 60 2.44 -25.64 3.48
C ALA A 60 3.92 -26.03 3.26
N LYS A 61 4.82 -25.05 3.41
CA LYS A 61 6.27 -25.23 3.24
C LYS A 61 7.02 -24.70 4.44
N ASP A 62 7.96 -25.50 4.94
CA ASP A 62 8.78 -25.09 6.09
C ASP A 62 9.62 -23.86 5.77
N SER A 63 10.20 -23.77 4.57
CA SER A 63 10.93 -22.58 4.14
C SER A 63 10.07 -21.30 4.12
N MET A 64 8.76 -21.42 3.89
CA MET A 64 7.85 -20.26 3.96
C MET A 64 7.48 -19.93 5.41
N ARG A 65 7.30 -20.93 6.28
CA ARG A 65 7.08 -20.71 7.72
C ARG A 65 8.27 -20.00 8.36
N GLU A 66 9.49 -20.42 8.01
CA GLU A 66 10.74 -19.79 8.44
C GLU A 66 10.82 -18.35 7.94
N GLY A 67 10.54 -18.11 6.66
CA GLY A 67 10.50 -16.76 6.09
C GLY A 67 9.47 -15.84 6.77
N LEU A 68 8.25 -16.32 6.99
CA LEU A 68 7.20 -15.56 7.68
C LEU A 68 7.56 -15.26 9.14
N THR A 69 8.23 -16.21 9.81
CA THR A 69 8.69 -16.03 11.18
C THR A 69 9.78 -14.95 11.24
N PHE A 70 10.75 -15.01 10.34
CA PHE A 70 11.80 -14.02 10.19
C PHE A 70 11.24 -12.62 9.87
N GLU A 71 10.31 -12.50 8.91
CA GLU A 71 9.64 -11.23 8.62
C GLU A 71 8.88 -10.72 9.85
N GLY A 72 8.21 -11.60 10.60
CA GLY A 72 7.56 -11.25 11.85
C GLY A 72 8.53 -10.71 12.92
N GLU A 73 9.74 -11.25 13.00
CA GLU A 73 10.79 -10.73 13.90
C GLU A 73 11.22 -9.31 13.52
N GLU A 74 11.44 -9.04 12.24
CA GLU A 74 11.78 -7.71 11.73
C GLU A 74 10.65 -6.69 12.01
N VAL A 75 9.40 -7.07 11.75
CA VAL A 75 8.22 -6.25 12.04
C VAL A 75 8.11 -5.95 13.55
N ARG A 76 8.41 -6.92 14.41
CA ARG A 76 8.44 -6.71 15.88
C ARG A 76 9.58 -5.82 16.31
N ALA A 77 10.76 -5.92 15.70
CA ALA A 77 11.89 -5.06 15.98
C ALA A 77 11.55 -3.60 15.66
N LEU A 78 10.85 -3.34 14.55
CA LEU A 78 10.29 -2.02 14.23
C LEU A 78 9.27 -1.58 15.29
N ALA A 79 8.33 -2.46 15.63
CA ALA A 79 7.29 -2.17 16.63
C ALA A 79 7.88 -1.83 18.01
N ALA A 80 9.02 -2.41 18.39
CA ALA A 80 9.69 -2.13 19.67
C ALA A 80 10.22 -0.69 19.78
N GLN A 81 10.47 -0.02 18.65
CA GLN A 81 10.97 1.36 18.62
C GLN A 81 9.86 2.41 18.70
N ILE A 82 8.60 1.99 18.54
CA ILE A 82 7.46 2.90 18.50
C ILE A 82 7.10 3.40 19.91
N GLY A 83 6.82 4.69 20.04
CA GLY A 83 6.37 5.28 21.30
C GLY A 83 4.86 5.14 21.51
N GLU A 84 4.31 6.12 22.23
CA GLU A 84 2.87 6.36 22.25
C GLU A 84 2.37 6.76 20.86
N LEU A 85 1.24 6.18 20.44
CA LEU A 85 0.64 6.45 19.15
C LEU A 85 -0.23 7.72 19.18
N LYS A 86 0.17 8.69 18.36
CA LYS A 86 -0.61 9.87 17.97
C LYS A 86 -0.63 9.98 16.46
N GLU A 87 -1.38 10.92 15.90
CA GLU A 87 -1.27 11.20 14.47
C GLU A 87 0.19 11.51 14.10
N ALA A 88 0.72 10.75 13.15
CA ALA A 88 2.10 10.83 12.69
C ALA A 88 2.16 11.58 11.35
N PRO A 89 3.22 12.38 11.11
CA PRO A 89 3.42 13.04 9.82
C PRO A 89 3.73 12.01 8.72
N SER A 90 3.26 12.27 7.50
CA SER A 90 3.45 11.37 6.36
C SER A 90 4.91 11.19 5.97
N ASN A 91 5.74 12.24 6.04
CA ASN A 91 7.16 12.22 5.66
C ASN A 91 7.41 11.55 4.29
N PRO A 92 7.19 12.26 3.17
CA PRO A 92 7.33 11.68 1.83
C PRO A 92 8.79 11.31 1.52
N LEU A 93 8.95 10.22 0.78
CA LEU A 93 10.24 9.71 0.29
C LEU A 93 10.20 9.55 -1.23
N LEU A 94 11.29 9.91 -1.91
CA LEU A 94 11.51 9.61 -3.32
C LEU A 94 12.98 9.30 -3.65
N GLU A 95 13.22 8.08 -4.10
CA GLU A 95 14.47 7.63 -4.69
C GLU A 95 14.27 7.25 -6.16
N VAL A 96 15.21 7.69 -6.99
CA VAL A 96 15.14 7.51 -8.45
C VAL A 96 16.48 6.94 -8.90
N PHE A 97 16.42 5.84 -9.65
CA PHE A 97 17.59 5.07 -10.10
C PHE A 97 17.61 5.06 -11.64
N PRO A 98 18.07 6.16 -12.27
CA PRO A 98 18.12 6.26 -13.73
C PRO A 98 19.20 5.33 -14.29
N PRO A 99 19.00 4.74 -15.49
CA PRO A 99 20.07 4.04 -16.19
C PRO A 99 21.19 5.02 -16.58
N SER A 100 22.39 4.49 -16.81
CA SER A 100 23.52 5.31 -17.28
C SER A 100 23.15 6.10 -18.54
N GLY A 101 23.47 7.39 -18.54
CA GLY A 101 23.18 8.32 -19.64
C GLY A 101 21.75 8.86 -19.68
N ALA A 102 20.87 8.48 -18.76
CA ALA A 102 19.57 9.13 -18.58
C ALA A 102 19.69 10.39 -17.73
N GLY A 103 18.79 11.36 -17.95
CA GLY A 103 18.74 12.58 -17.15
C GLY A 103 17.77 13.66 -17.65
N ASP A 104 17.53 13.71 -18.96
CA ASP A 104 16.52 14.59 -19.54
C ASP A 104 15.22 13.81 -19.80
N PHE A 105 14.38 13.73 -18.77
CA PHE A 105 13.08 13.07 -18.84
C PHE A 105 12.01 13.91 -19.55
N SER A 106 12.25 15.19 -19.81
CA SER A 106 11.28 16.04 -20.52
C SER A 106 11.04 15.52 -21.96
N ARG A 107 12.10 15.01 -22.61
CA ARG A 107 12.02 14.37 -23.94
C ARG A 107 11.15 13.12 -23.94
N ASP A 108 11.15 12.38 -22.85
CA ASP A 108 10.35 11.17 -22.71
C ASP A 108 8.86 11.49 -22.54
N LEU A 109 8.52 12.73 -22.18
CA LEU A 109 7.15 13.24 -22.02
C LEU A 109 6.71 14.17 -23.17
N GLN A 110 7.54 14.38 -24.20
CA GLN A 110 7.24 15.36 -25.26
C GLN A 110 5.97 15.07 -26.06
N PHE A 111 5.50 13.81 -26.05
CA PHE A 111 4.28 13.34 -26.71
C PHE A 111 3.18 12.95 -25.70
N HIS A 112 3.32 13.38 -24.44
CA HIS A 112 2.42 13.02 -23.34
C HIS A 112 1.20 13.94 -23.30
N ASP A 113 0.20 13.63 -24.12
CA ASP A 113 -1.05 14.39 -24.22
C ASP A 113 -2.17 13.88 -23.30
N ASN A 114 -2.05 12.64 -22.80
CA ASN A 114 -2.97 12.01 -21.86
C ASN A 114 -2.29 10.88 -21.07
N ARG A 115 -2.96 10.32 -20.07
CA ARG A 115 -2.42 9.26 -19.18
C ARG A 115 -2.01 7.95 -19.87
N TYR A 116 -2.52 7.68 -21.07
CA TYR A 116 -2.19 6.50 -21.88
C TYR A 116 -1.21 6.81 -23.02
N ALA A 117 -0.73 8.06 -23.09
CA ALA A 117 0.15 8.51 -24.14
C ALA A 117 1.50 7.79 -24.09
N TRP A 118 2.26 7.99 -25.17
CA TRP A 118 3.57 7.37 -25.30
C TRP A 118 4.56 7.98 -24.31
N ILE A 119 5.10 7.15 -23.43
CA ILE A 119 6.21 7.50 -22.54
C ILE A 119 7.53 6.94 -23.10
N GLY A 120 8.56 7.78 -23.12
CA GLY A 120 9.90 7.44 -23.59
C GLY A 120 10.58 6.29 -22.83
N ALA A 121 11.70 5.83 -23.38
CA ALA A 121 12.39 4.64 -22.88
C ALA A 121 13.23 4.88 -21.61
N GLN A 122 13.67 6.11 -21.35
CA GLN A 122 14.43 6.44 -20.14
C GLN A 122 13.54 6.30 -18.91
N LEU A 123 12.32 6.86 -18.94
CA LEU A 123 11.35 6.77 -17.84
C LEU A 123 10.91 5.31 -17.59
N ARG A 124 10.65 4.54 -18.65
CA ARG A 124 10.29 3.12 -18.53
C ARG A 124 11.39 2.22 -17.97
N ARG A 125 12.65 2.65 -18.04
CA ARG A 125 13.82 1.92 -17.53
C ARG A 125 14.35 2.45 -16.20
N THR A 126 13.84 3.58 -15.75
CA THR A 126 14.23 4.22 -14.50
C THR A 126 13.42 3.59 -13.37
N ALA A 127 14.09 2.91 -12.44
CA ALA A 127 13.41 2.43 -11.23
C ALA A 127 13.17 3.60 -10.26
N VAL A 128 12.05 3.55 -9.56
CA VAL A 128 11.63 4.55 -8.57
C VAL A 128 11.17 3.82 -7.32
N ARG A 129 11.62 4.28 -6.16
CA ARG A 129 11.07 3.92 -4.85
C ARG A 129 10.49 5.17 -4.24
N PHE A 130 9.20 5.14 -3.91
CA PHE A 130 8.53 6.24 -3.23
C PHE A 130 7.67 5.73 -2.09
N GLY A 131 7.35 6.59 -1.13
CA GLY A 131 6.59 6.17 0.03
C GLY A 131 6.41 7.26 1.06
N TRP A 132 5.88 6.85 2.21
CA TRP A 132 5.57 7.69 3.36
C TRP A 132 5.84 6.91 4.64
N GLY A 133 6.34 7.60 5.66
CA GLY A 133 6.49 7.07 7.01
C GLY A 133 5.15 6.73 7.69
N ALA A 134 4.06 7.45 7.36
CA ALA A 134 2.76 7.21 7.98
C ALA A 134 1.58 7.61 7.05
N VAL A 135 0.89 6.63 6.48
CA VAL A 135 -0.33 6.80 5.68
C VAL A 135 -1.46 5.93 6.21
N GLY A 136 -2.70 6.41 6.11
CA GLY A 136 -3.86 5.69 6.62
C GLY A 136 -4.07 4.36 5.87
N LEU A 137 -4.52 3.33 6.59
CA LEU A 137 -4.87 2.04 5.96
C LEU A 137 -5.93 2.20 4.85
N ALA A 138 -6.83 3.18 4.96
CA ALA A 138 -7.75 3.56 3.89
C ALA A 138 -7.04 3.96 2.60
N GLU A 139 -6.02 4.82 2.70
CA GLU A 139 -5.22 5.28 1.56
C GLU A 139 -4.41 4.11 0.97
N ILE A 140 -3.83 3.24 1.83
CA ILE A 140 -3.11 2.05 1.40
C ILE A 140 -3.99 1.10 0.58
N ARG A 141 -5.27 0.98 0.90
CA ARG A 141 -6.20 0.15 0.09
C ARG A 141 -6.32 0.66 -1.34
N ASP A 142 -6.28 1.98 -1.54
CA ASP A 142 -6.34 2.57 -2.87
C ASP A 142 -4.98 2.56 -3.57
N LEU A 143 -3.87 2.80 -2.85
CA LEU A 143 -2.50 2.55 -3.33
C LEU A 143 -2.33 1.11 -3.84
N ASN A 144 -2.93 0.14 -3.15
CA ASN A 144 -2.90 -1.26 -3.55
C ASN A 144 -3.63 -1.57 -4.87
N ARG A 145 -4.41 -0.63 -5.42
CA ARG A 145 -5.02 -0.78 -6.76
C ARG A 145 -4.00 -0.60 -7.89
N HIS A 146 -2.85 0.02 -7.63
CA HIS A 146 -1.76 0.14 -8.60
C HIS A 146 -0.91 -1.12 -8.59
N ARG A 147 -1.11 -1.98 -9.59
CA ARG A 147 -0.65 -3.38 -9.54
C ARG A 147 0.83 -3.57 -9.88
N THR A 148 1.43 -2.65 -10.61
CA THR A 148 2.79 -2.81 -11.13
C THR A 148 3.82 -2.43 -10.06
N GLY A 149 4.84 -3.27 -9.88
CA GLY A 149 5.88 -3.05 -8.90
C GLY A 149 5.65 -3.82 -7.59
N THR A 150 6.50 -3.55 -6.61
CA THR A 150 6.50 -4.22 -5.29
C THR A 150 6.20 -3.20 -4.21
N LYS A 151 5.40 -3.58 -3.23
CA LYS A 151 5.04 -2.73 -2.10
C LYS A 151 5.60 -3.30 -0.82
N TRP A 152 6.07 -2.43 0.05
CA TRP A 152 6.48 -2.75 1.39
C TRP A 152 5.58 -2.01 2.36
N CYS A 153 4.87 -2.77 3.20
CA CYS A 153 3.98 -2.25 4.23
C CYS A 153 3.96 -3.25 5.39
N PRO A 154 4.85 -3.11 6.39
CA PRO A 154 5.02 -4.07 7.48
C PRO A 154 3.84 -4.10 8.48
N LEU A 155 2.76 -3.36 8.21
CA LEU A 155 1.57 -3.25 9.07
C LEU A 155 1.89 -2.85 10.53
N VAL A 156 3.00 -2.14 10.78
CA VAL A 156 3.34 -1.60 12.12
C VAL A 156 2.62 -0.26 12.32
N PRO A 157 1.71 -0.15 13.32
CA PRO A 157 1.04 1.11 13.62
C PRO A 157 2.02 2.24 13.95
N GLN A 158 1.85 3.39 13.30
CA GLN A 158 2.61 4.63 13.54
C GLN A 158 1.75 5.71 14.19
N GLY A 159 0.43 5.62 14.01
CA GLY A 159 -0.51 6.63 14.47
C GLY A 159 -1.95 6.31 14.09
N PHE A 160 -2.83 7.30 14.27
CA PHE A 160 -4.22 7.21 13.82
C PHE A 160 -4.68 8.56 13.29
N TYR A 161 -5.23 8.55 12.08
CA TYR A 161 -5.80 9.71 11.41
C TYR A 161 -7.34 9.66 11.45
N ALA A 162 -7.97 10.76 11.87
CA ALA A 162 -9.42 10.85 12.08
C ALA A 162 -10.12 11.92 11.22
N ALA A 163 -9.44 12.50 10.22
CA ALA A 163 -10.00 13.52 9.33
C ALA A 163 -10.61 14.75 10.03
N LEU A 164 -10.04 15.14 11.17
CA LEU A 164 -10.48 16.33 11.92
C LEU A 164 -10.33 17.62 11.11
N ASP A 165 -9.39 17.64 10.15
CA ASP A 165 -9.17 18.73 9.20
C ASP A 165 -10.34 18.97 8.24
N GLN A 166 -11.22 17.97 8.05
CA GLN A 166 -12.42 18.09 7.21
C GLN A 166 -13.66 18.55 8.00
N CYS A 167 -13.56 18.66 9.33
CA CYS A 167 -14.69 19.06 10.15
C CYS A 167 -14.97 20.58 10.00
N PRO A 168 -16.20 21.01 9.68
CA PRO A 168 -16.54 22.43 9.62
C PRO A 168 -16.31 23.10 10.99
N GLN A 169 -15.66 24.27 10.98
CA GLN A 169 -15.30 25.00 12.21
C GLN A 169 -16.51 25.40 13.08
N ASN A 170 -17.71 25.45 12.49
CA ASN A 170 -18.93 25.90 13.15
C ASN A 170 -19.78 24.77 13.75
N GLU A 171 -19.38 23.49 13.62
CA GLU A 171 -20.17 22.33 14.07
C GLU A 171 -19.54 21.63 15.29
N SER A 172 -19.77 22.18 16.48
CA SER A 172 -19.20 21.67 17.75
C SER A 172 -19.50 20.19 17.99
N ALA A 173 -20.74 19.75 17.76
CA ALA A 173 -21.14 18.37 18.06
C ALA A 173 -20.49 17.33 17.14
N ALA A 174 -20.33 17.65 15.84
CA ALA A 174 -19.63 16.77 14.90
C ALA A 174 -18.14 16.68 15.24
N HIS A 175 -17.54 17.81 15.62
CA HIS A 175 -16.15 17.88 16.04
C HIS A 175 -15.89 17.05 17.30
N GLU A 176 -16.72 17.20 18.33
CA GLU A 176 -16.65 16.40 19.57
C GLU A 176 -16.78 14.90 19.29
N THR A 177 -17.74 14.51 18.44
CA THR A 177 -17.93 13.11 18.05
C THR A 177 -16.69 12.55 17.32
N LEU A 178 -16.09 13.32 16.41
CA LEU A 178 -14.89 12.89 15.71
C LEU A 178 -13.68 12.79 16.64
N GLN A 179 -13.55 13.67 17.63
CA GLN A 179 -12.51 13.56 18.66
C GLN A 179 -12.69 12.29 19.51
N GLU A 180 -13.92 11.93 19.88
CA GLU A 180 -14.19 10.67 20.59
C GLU A 180 -13.82 9.44 19.74
N LEU A 181 -14.16 9.48 18.45
CA LEU A 181 -13.80 8.43 17.49
C LEU A 181 -12.29 8.34 17.25
N GLU A 182 -11.59 9.48 17.22
CA GLU A 182 -10.13 9.54 17.16
C GLU A 182 -9.51 8.84 18.36
N LEU A 183 -9.96 9.17 19.58
CA LEU A 183 -9.47 8.53 20.81
C LEU A 183 -9.72 7.02 20.78
N LEU A 184 -10.89 6.59 20.29
CA LEU A 184 -11.18 5.17 20.09
C LEU A 184 -10.20 4.54 19.08
N GLY A 185 -9.96 5.19 17.94
CA GLY A 185 -9.06 4.69 16.92
C GLY A 185 -7.60 4.60 17.35
N ARG A 186 -7.13 5.58 18.13
CA ARG A 186 -5.82 5.54 18.79
C ARG A 186 -5.71 4.36 19.75
N ARG A 187 -6.74 4.10 20.58
CA ARG A 187 -6.77 2.92 21.48
C ARG A 187 -6.69 1.60 20.70
N PHE A 188 -7.39 1.49 19.57
CA PHE A 188 -7.33 0.29 18.72
C PHE A 188 -5.94 0.10 18.09
N SER A 189 -5.35 1.18 17.57
CA SER A 189 -4.00 1.15 17.00
C SER A 189 -2.95 0.80 18.07
N GLN A 190 -3.12 1.33 19.29
CA GLN A 190 -2.27 1.00 20.43
C GLN A 190 -2.39 -0.47 20.81
N ARG A 191 -3.62 -1.01 20.83
CA ARG A 191 -3.86 -2.42 21.09
C ARG A 191 -3.23 -3.32 20.03
N ALA A 192 -3.30 -2.92 18.75
CA ALA A 192 -2.62 -3.62 17.67
C ALA A 192 -1.11 -3.66 17.89
N LEU A 193 -0.50 -2.53 18.28
CA LEU A 193 0.93 -2.44 18.58
C LEU A 193 1.34 -3.32 19.77
N GLU A 194 0.54 -3.35 20.85
CA GLU A 194 0.77 -4.21 22.01
C GLU A 194 0.74 -5.70 21.65
N LEU A 195 -0.26 -6.12 20.88
CA LEU A 195 -0.39 -7.50 20.42
C LEU A 195 0.78 -7.90 19.51
N LEU A 196 1.15 -7.03 18.57
CA LEU A 196 2.31 -7.26 17.71
C LEU A 196 3.59 -7.47 18.53
N ARG A 197 3.84 -6.63 19.54
CA ARG A 197 4.99 -6.78 20.46
C ARG A 197 4.94 -8.08 21.26
N ALA A 198 3.75 -8.53 21.62
CA ALA A 198 3.52 -9.81 22.29
C ALA A 198 3.63 -11.03 21.34
N SER A 199 3.98 -10.82 20.06
CA SER A 199 4.01 -11.88 19.03
C SER A 199 2.64 -12.51 18.76
N GLU A 200 1.58 -11.72 18.90
CA GLU A 200 0.20 -12.14 18.63
C GLU A 200 -0.22 -11.70 17.22
N ASP A 201 -0.15 -12.62 16.25
CA ASP A 201 -0.42 -12.33 14.83
C ASP A 201 -1.84 -11.84 14.54
N SER A 202 -2.77 -12.07 15.48
CA SER A 202 -4.14 -11.55 15.41
C SER A 202 -4.24 -10.02 15.50
N TYR A 203 -3.13 -9.32 15.78
CA TYR A 203 -3.08 -7.86 15.85
C TYR A 203 -3.61 -7.16 14.59
N VAL A 204 -3.48 -7.80 13.41
CA VAL A 204 -3.97 -7.26 12.14
C VAL A 204 -5.48 -6.97 12.16
N TYR A 205 -6.25 -7.67 13.00
CA TYR A 205 -7.69 -7.46 13.15
C TYR A 205 -8.05 -6.24 14.01
N TRP A 206 -7.06 -5.61 14.64
CA TRP A 206 -7.20 -4.38 15.41
C TRP A 206 -6.87 -3.12 14.61
N LEU A 207 -6.35 -3.28 13.39
CA LEU A 207 -6.08 -2.17 12.49
C LEU A 207 -7.40 -1.62 11.93
N LEU A 208 -7.58 -0.32 12.08
CA LEU A 208 -8.73 0.41 11.55
C LEU A 208 -8.32 1.19 10.29
N LEU A 209 -9.30 1.67 9.53
CA LEU A 209 -9.05 2.42 8.29
C LEU A 209 -8.20 3.69 8.49
N GLY A 210 -8.32 4.33 9.66
CA GLY A 210 -7.48 5.47 10.04
C GLY A 210 -6.12 5.10 10.63
N THR A 211 -5.85 3.83 10.92
CA THR A 211 -4.54 3.42 11.47
C THR A 211 -3.46 3.74 10.44
N GLN A 212 -2.48 4.55 10.85
CA GLN A 212 -1.38 4.96 9.99
C GLN A 212 -0.28 3.92 10.01
N LEU A 213 0.25 3.59 8.84
CA LEU A 213 1.26 2.57 8.62
C LEU A 213 2.34 3.12 7.68
N PRO A 214 3.59 2.63 7.80
CA PRO A 214 4.60 2.96 6.81
C PRO A 214 4.28 2.24 5.49
N PHE A 215 4.59 2.91 4.39
CA PHE A 215 4.32 2.40 3.06
C PHE A 215 5.41 2.81 2.09
N GLU A 216 5.88 1.86 1.30
CA GLU A 216 6.76 2.11 0.16
C GLU A 216 6.31 1.32 -1.06
N HIS A 217 6.59 1.87 -2.24
CA HIS A 217 6.31 1.27 -3.53
C HIS A 217 7.52 1.43 -4.44
N THR A 218 8.06 0.31 -4.88
CA THR A 218 9.10 0.23 -5.90
C THR A 218 8.49 -0.11 -7.25
N THR A 219 8.72 0.73 -8.26
CA THR A 219 8.16 0.61 -9.60
C THR A 219 9.07 1.28 -10.64
N THR A 220 8.61 1.49 -11.88
CA THR A 220 9.31 2.29 -12.90
C THR A 220 8.74 3.70 -12.98
N ALA A 221 9.54 4.68 -13.42
CA ALA A 221 9.16 6.09 -13.40
C ALA A 221 7.91 6.39 -14.25
N ASP A 222 7.72 5.69 -15.37
CA ASP A 222 6.48 5.81 -16.17
C ASP A 222 5.23 5.39 -15.38
N LYS A 223 5.34 4.36 -14.54
CA LYS A 223 4.24 3.88 -13.69
C LYS A 223 4.01 4.77 -12.48
N PHE A 224 5.08 5.31 -11.90
CA PHE A 224 4.98 6.34 -10.87
C PHE A 224 4.26 7.59 -11.39
N ILE A 225 4.65 8.10 -12.57
CA ILE A 225 4.00 9.26 -13.20
C ILE A 225 2.52 8.96 -13.48
N TYR A 226 2.21 7.81 -14.09
CA TYR A 226 0.83 7.37 -14.31
C TYR A 226 0.02 7.35 -13.01
N GLU A 227 0.59 6.82 -11.93
CA GLU A 227 -0.06 6.78 -10.62
C GLU A 227 -0.29 8.18 -10.06
N ALA A 228 0.70 9.07 -10.14
CA ALA A 228 0.58 10.45 -9.70
C ALA A 228 -0.51 11.20 -10.47
N GLU A 229 -0.59 11.05 -11.79
CA GLU A 229 -1.61 11.67 -12.63
C GLU A 229 -3.02 11.18 -12.27
N LEU A 230 -3.19 9.86 -12.12
CA LEU A 230 -4.49 9.27 -11.79
C LEU A 230 -4.97 9.68 -10.39
N ARG A 231 -4.04 9.80 -9.43
CA ARG A 231 -4.35 9.96 -8.00
C ARG A 231 -4.30 11.39 -7.51
N THR A 232 -3.93 12.32 -8.36
CA THR A 232 -4.07 13.76 -8.10
C THR A 232 -5.28 14.38 -8.81
N GLY A 233 -6.02 13.59 -9.60
CA GLY A 233 -7.28 13.95 -10.28
C GLY A 233 -8.45 14.24 -9.34
N THR A 234 -9.51 14.84 -9.88
CA THR A 234 -10.70 15.30 -9.13
C THR A 234 -11.49 14.18 -8.44
N GLY A 235 -11.39 12.95 -8.96
CA GLY A 235 -12.04 11.76 -8.38
C GLY A 235 -11.23 11.06 -7.29
N ALA A 236 -10.01 11.51 -6.98
CA ALA A 236 -9.17 10.88 -5.97
C ALA A 236 -9.55 11.31 -4.54
N HIS A 237 -9.36 10.41 -3.58
CA HIS A 237 -9.48 10.75 -2.16
C HIS A 237 -8.46 11.85 -1.80
N TYR A 238 -8.90 12.93 -1.15
CA TYR A 238 -8.07 14.14 -0.96
C TYR A 238 -6.73 13.86 -0.26
N ARG A 239 -6.70 13.03 0.79
CA ARG A 239 -5.45 12.61 1.46
C ARG A 239 -4.50 11.88 0.53
N TYR A 240 -5.05 11.01 -0.30
CA TYR A 240 -4.24 10.25 -1.24
C TYR A 240 -3.64 11.18 -2.32
N ALA A 241 -4.43 12.14 -2.80
CA ALA A 241 -3.97 13.18 -3.70
C ALA A 241 -2.90 14.07 -3.06
N GLU A 242 -3.07 14.45 -1.79
CA GLU A 242 -2.07 15.18 -1.01
C GLU A 242 -0.75 14.42 -0.95
N HIS A 243 -0.77 13.15 -0.53
CA HIS A 243 0.41 12.30 -0.44
C HIS A 243 1.15 12.17 -1.78
N LEU A 244 0.43 12.01 -2.90
CA LEU A 244 1.07 11.94 -4.21
C LEU A 244 1.64 13.29 -4.66
N ARG A 245 0.97 14.41 -4.35
CA ARG A 245 1.51 15.75 -4.61
C ARG A 245 2.80 15.99 -3.83
N GLU A 246 2.88 15.53 -2.59
CA GLU A 246 4.10 15.62 -1.76
C GLU A 246 5.28 14.88 -2.42
N VAL A 247 5.08 13.65 -2.87
CA VAL A 247 6.12 12.86 -3.55
C VAL A 247 6.45 13.44 -4.93
N LEU A 248 5.46 13.93 -5.66
CA LEU A 248 5.66 14.55 -6.98
C LEU A 248 6.40 15.89 -6.87
N ALA A 249 6.24 16.62 -5.77
CA ALA A 249 7.06 17.80 -5.49
C ALA A 249 8.55 17.43 -5.41
N LEU A 250 8.91 16.35 -4.70
CA LEU A 250 10.28 15.82 -4.66
C LEU A 250 10.78 15.40 -6.05
N TRP A 251 9.89 14.88 -6.90
CA TRP A 251 10.22 14.56 -8.29
C TRP A 251 10.59 15.82 -9.07
N TYR A 252 9.81 16.89 -8.96
CA TYR A 252 10.08 18.14 -9.65
C TYR A 252 11.31 18.89 -9.13
N GLU A 253 11.71 18.67 -7.88
CA GLU A 253 12.98 19.18 -7.37
C GLU A 253 14.17 18.50 -8.09
N LYS A 254 14.08 17.19 -8.36
CA LYS A 254 15.11 16.45 -9.11
C LYS A 254 15.03 16.67 -10.62
N TYR A 255 13.83 16.77 -11.18
CA TYR A 255 13.57 16.84 -12.62
C TYR A 255 12.64 18.01 -12.97
N PRO A 256 13.08 19.27 -12.77
CA PRO A 256 12.21 20.45 -12.92
C PRO A 256 11.64 20.61 -14.33
N ALA A 257 12.36 20.13 -15.36
CA ALA A 257 11.94 20.21 -16.76
C ALA A 257 10.69 19.34 -17.08
N THR A 258 10.28 18.42 -16.19
CA THR A 258 9.06 17.64 -16.37
C THR A 258 7.82 18.34 -15.81
N ARG A 259 7.97 19.48 -15.12
CA ARG A 259 6.84 20.23 -14.57
C ARG A 259 5.96 20.77 -15.70
N GLY A 260 4.66 20.56 -15.60
CA GLY A 260 3.69 20.91 -16.64
C GLY A 260 3.64 19.93 -17.83
N LEU A 261 4.53 18.92 -17.88
CA LEU A 261 4.43 17.78 -18.79
C LEU A 261 3.73 16.59 -18.12
N VAL A 262 3.78 16.50 -16.79
CA VAL A 262 2.97 15.56 -16.00
C VAL A 262 1.59 16.16 -15.79
N LEU A 263 0.53 15.40 -16.10
CA LEU A 263 -0.84 15.87 -16.23
C LEU A 263 -1.63 15.80 -14.89
N GLU A 264 -1.13 16.49 -13.86
CA GLU A 264 -1.77 16.56 -12.55
C GLU A 264 -3.23 17.07 -12.61
N GLY A 265 -4.12 16.50 -11.78
CA GLY A 265 -5.47 17.04 -11.60
C GLY A 265 -6.44 16.86 -12.78
N SER A 266 -5.95 16.38 -13.93
CA SER A 266 -6.71 16.30 -15.18
C SER A 266 -7.47 14.98 -15.39
N ALA A 267 -7.23 13.97 -14.56
CA ALA A 267 -7.87 12.67 -14.69
C ALA A 267 -9.32 12.70 -14.16
N GLU A 268 -10.30 12.56 -15.07
CA GLU A 268 -11.67 12.20 -14.69
C GLU A 268 -11.70 10.79 -14.07
N PRO A 269 -12.50 10.57 -12.99
CA PRO A 269 -12.72 9.24 -12.43
C PRO A 269 -13.34 8.30 -13.47
N GLU A 270 -12.88 7.04 -13.50
CA GLU A 270 -13.49 5.95 -14.27
C GLU A 270 -14.84 5.51 -13.69
#